data_AF-A0A3R7SXE5-F1
#
_entry.id   AF-A0A3R7SXE5-F1
#
_cell.length_a   1.000
_cell.length_b   1.000
_cell.length_c   1.000
_cell.angle_alpha   90.00
_cell.angle_beta   90.00
_cell.angle_gamma   90.00
#
_symmetry.space_group_name_H-M   'P 1'
#
loop_
_entity.id
_entity.type
_entity.pdbx_description
1 polymer ?
#
loop_
_entity_poly.entity_id
_entity_poly.type
_entity_poly.pdbx_seq_one_letter_code
_entity_poly.pdbx_strand_id
1 'polypeptide(L)'
;MEPLHKFRWGDGTVFALTENNKTVIYDLTVPPRQENGVYYTATNYSYSYTFNFEEEFEVKDYTGWMRVNWWHSIIWTSMYVLFIFAGQRYMQNRHRFELRSYLVVWNILLAVFSTMGALRTVPEMFHILKDYGFSFSTCISGKP
;
A
#
# COMPACT_ATOMS: atom_id res chain seq x y z
N MET A 1 3.11 24.11 6.15
CA MET A 1 2.10 24.21 5.08
C MET A 1 0.82 23.64 5.65
N GLU A 2 -0.20 24.47 5.81
CA GLU A 2 -1.50 24.08 6.38
C GLU A 2 -2.47 23.85 5.20
N PRO A 3 -3.21 22.73 5.16
CA PRO A 3 -4.18 22.51 4.09
C PRO A 3 -5.33 23.52 4.24
N LEU A 4 -5.39 24.51 3.34
CA LEU A 4 -6.29 25.66 3.47
C LEU A 4 -7.77 25.27 3.36
N HIS A 5 -8.15 24.40 2.42
CA HIS A 5 -9.55 24.00 2.27
C HIS A 5 -9.65 22.61 1.63
N LYS A 6 -10.27 21.67 2.35
CA LYS A 6 -10.80 20.43 1.76
C LYS A 6 -12.09 20.78 1.04
N PHE A 7 -12.09 20.73 -0.29
CA PHE A 7 -13.28 21.01 -1.08
C PHE A 7 -13.89 19.70 -1.58
N ARG A 8 -15.18 19.49 -1.33
CA ARG A 8 -15.94 18.38 -1.88
C ARG A 8 -16.73 18.91 -3.07
N TRP A 9 -16.20 18.72 -4.28
CA TRP A 9 -16.90 19.02 -5.54
C TRP A 9 -17.31 17.68 -6.17
N GLY A 10 -18.61 17.36 -6.14
CA GLY A 10 -19.14 16.08 -6.63
C GLY A 10 -18.84 14.87 -5.74
N ASP A 11 -18.71 13.69 -6.37
CA ASP A 11 -18.27 12.44 -5.72
C ASP A 11 -16.74 12.39 -5.48
N GLY A 12 -16.01 13.45 -5.89
CA GLY A 12 -14.57 13.59 -5.78
C GLY A 12 -14.09 14.25 -4.47
N THR A 13 -12.89 13.86 -4.00
CA THR A 13 -12.18 14.59 -2.93
C THR A 13 -11.01 15.38 -3.54
N VAL A 14 -11.19 16.70 -3.58
CA VAL A 14 -10.22 17.62 -4.17
C VAL A 14 -9.56 18.43 -3.07
N PHE A 15 -8.23 18.51 -3.11
CA PHE A 15 -7.42 19.20 -2.12
C PHE A 15 -6.70 20.36 -2.77
N ALA A 16 -6.99 21.58 -2.31
CA ALA A 16 -6.29 22.77 -2.73
C ALA A 16 -5.18 23.08 -1.70
N LEU A 17 -3.93 22.99 -2.15
CA LEU A 17 -2.77 23.34 -1.34
C LEU A 17 -2.12 24.59 -1.94
N THR A 18 -1.81 25.58 -1.10
CA THR A 18 -1.12 26.79 -1.55
C THR A 18 0.38 26.60 -1.39
N GLU A 19 1.08 26.53 -2.51
CA GLU A 19 2.54 26.44 -2.60
C GLU A 19 3.08 27.68 -3.32
N ASN A 20 3.99 28.43 -2.70
CA ASN A 20 4.66 29.60 -3.31
C ASN A 20 3.70 30.62 -3.98
N ASN A 21 2.61 30.99 -3.30
CA ASN A 21 1.57 31.91 -3.81
C ASN A 21 0.80 31.38 -5.05
N LYS A 22 0.88 30.09 -5.33
CA LYS A 22 0.07 29.36 -6.32
C LYS A 22 -0.80 28.33 -5.60
N THR A 23 -2.06 28.23 -6.00
CA THR A 23 -2.97 27.19 -5.51
C THR A 23 -2.89 26.00 -6.45
N VAL A 24 -2.39 24.86 -5.95
CA VAL A 24 -2.36 23.60 -6.69
C VAL A 24 -3.52 22.73 -6.22
N ILE A 25 -4.28 22.20 -7.17
CA ILE A 25 -5.48 21.41 -6.94
C ILE A 25 -5.14 19.94 -7.23
N TYR A 26 -5.21 19.11 -6.20
CA TYR A 26 -5.01 17.66 -6.28
C TYR A 26 -6.36 16.95 -6.21
N ASP A 27 -6.70 16.20 -7.25
CA ASP A 27 -7.89 15.38 -7.28
C ASP A 27 -7.51 13.91 -7.08
N LEU A 28 -7.73 13.40 -5.86
CA LEU A 28 -7.41 12.01 -5.49
C LEU A 28 -8.39 10.98 -6.07
N THR A 29 -9.40 11.44 -6.82
CA THR A 29 -10.35 10.54 -7.49
C THR A 29 -10.03 10.29 -8.96
N VAL A 30 -9.06 11.01 -9.52
CA VAL A 30 -8.57 10.77 -10.87
C VAL A 30 -7.68 9.52 -10.86
N PRO A 31 -7.96 8.51 -11.72
CA PRO A 31 -7.08 7.36 -11.85
C PRO A 31 -5.70 7.79 -12.37
N PRO A 32 -4.62 7.06 -12.06
CA PRO A 32 -3.31 7.34 -12.62
C PRO A 32 -3.40 7.35 -14.16
N ARG A 33 -2.75 8.33 -14.79
CA ARG A 33 -2.78 8.51 -16.26
C ARG A 33 -1.40 8.32 -16.84
N GLN A 34 -1.35 7.75 -18.03
CA GLN A 34 -0.13 7.72 -18.84
C GLN A 34 -0.18 8.85 -19.87
N GLU A 35 0.82 9.72 -19.89
CA GLU A 35 0.98 10.71 -20.96
C GLU A 35 2.40 10.71 -21.49
N ASN A 36 2.54 10.66 -22.82
CA ASN A 36 3.85 10.64 -23.51
C ASN A 36 4.83 9.58 -22.96
N GLY A 37 4.33 8.43 -22.49
CA GLY A 37 5.12 7.35 -21.91
C GLY A 37 5.51 7.53 -20.43
N VAL A 38 5.01 8.58 -19.77
CA VAL A 38 5.24 8.87 -18.35
C VAL A 38 3.96 8.58 -17.56
N TYR A 39 4.08 7.86 -16.44
CA TYR A 39 2.95 7.53 -15.57
C TYR A 39 2.82 8.56 -14.44
N TYR A 40 1.65 9.18 -14.33
CA TYR A 40 1.35 10.21 -13.33
C TYR A 40 0.39 9.66 -12.26
N THR A 41 0.76 9.82 -10.99
CA THR A 41 -0.14 9.51 -9.86
C THR A 41 -1.13 10.64 -9.60
N ALA A 42 -2.11 10.39 -8.74
CA ALA A 42 -3.03 11.42 -8.24
C ALA A 42 -2.33 12.56 -7.47
N THR A 43 -1.09 12.33 -7.02
CA THR A 43 -0.21 13.34 -6.38
C THR A 43 0.71 14.05 -7.38
N ASN A 44 0.49 13.86 -8.70
CA ASN A 44 1.29 14.42 -9.80
C ASN A 44 2.79 14.05 -9.73
N TYR A 45 3.07 12.86 -9.18
CA TYR A 45 4.41 12.28 -9.20
C TYR A 45 4.61 11.49 -10.48
N SER A 46 5.78 11.66 -11.11
CA SER A 46 6.11 11.01 -12.38
C SER A 46 6.96 9.76 -12.14
N TYR A 47 6.44 8.61 -12.57
CA TYR A 47 7.20 7.36 -12.63
C TYR A 47 7.74 7.15 -14.03
N SER A 48 9.05 6.93 -14.13
CA SER A 48 9.70 6.57 -15.39
C SER A 48 9.49 5.10 -15.77
N TYR A 49 9.07 4.26 -14.84
CA TYR A 49 8.86 2.83 -15.07
C TYR A 49 7.76 2.30 -14.15
N THR A 50 6.68 1.80 -14.74
CA THR A 50 5.63 1.02 -14.07
C THR A 50 5.66 -0.40 -14.62
N PHE A 51 5.24 -1.36 -13.81
CA PHE A 51 5.18 -2.75 -14.25
C PHE A 51 3.87 -3.02 -14.97
N ASN A 52 3.88 -3.87 -15.99
CA ASN A 52 2.66 -4.28 -16.70
C ASN A 52 1.58 -4.81 -15.75
N PHE A 53 1.97 -5.51 -14.67
CA PHE A 53 1.01 -6.00 -13.67
C PHE A 53 0.43 -4.89 -12.77
N GLU A 54 1.09 -3.75 -12.62
CA GLU A 54 0.56 -2.60 -11.87
C GLU A 54 -0.49 -1.86 -12.70
N GLU A 55 -0.35 -1.86 -14.03
CA GLU A 55 -1.28 -1.23 -14.97
C GLU A 55 -2.58 -2.03 -15.14
N GLU A 56 -2.49 -3.36 -15.13
CA GLU A 56 -3.65 -4.25 -15.21
C GLU A 56 -4.40 -4.41 -13.87
N PHE A 57 -3.86 -3.89 -12.76
CA PHE A 57 -4.46 -4.09 -11.44
C PHE A 57 -5.61 -3.10 -11.17
N GLU A 58 -6.84 -3.58 -11.31
CA GLU A 58 -8.04 -2.78 -10.99
C GLU A 58 -8.27 -2.65 -9.47
N VAL A 59 -7.65 -1.64 -8.86
CA VAL A 59 -7.70 -1.37 -7.40
C VAL A 59 -9.12 -1.33 -6.83
N LYS A 60 -10.09 -0.77 -7.58
CA LYS A 60 -11.48 -0.60 -7.12
C LYS A 60 -12.17 -1.95 -6.90
N ASP A 61 -11.95 -2.89 -7.80
CA ASP A 61 -12.60 -4.20 -7.78
C ASP A 61 -12.06 -5.07 -6.64
N TYR A 62 -10.74 -5.11 -6.47
CA TYR A 62 -10.13 -5.83 -5.35
C TYR A 62 -10.48 -5.23 -3.99
N THR A 63 -10.53 -3.90 -3.89
CA THR A 63 -10.91 -3.22 -2.64
C THR A 63 -12.38 -3.46 -2.30
N GLY A 64 -13.26 -3.42 -3.30
CA GLY A 64 -14.68 -3.78 -3.15
C GLY A 64 -14.85 -5.23 -2.72
N TRP A 65 -14.15 -6.15 -3.38
CA TRP A 65 -14.18 -7.57 -3.05
C TRP A 65 -13.68 -7.85 -1.63
N MET A 66 -12.57 -7.24 -1.20
CA MET A 66 -12.01 -7.39 0.15
C MET A 66 -12.98 -6.86 1.23
N ARG A 67 -13.71 -5.78 0.94
CA ARG A 67 -14.71 -5.22 1.88
C ARG A 67 -15.88 -6.17 2.11
N VAL A 68 -16.33 -6.86 1.06
CA VAL A 68 -17.43 -7.84 1.16
C VAL A 68 -16.95 -9.13 1.81
N ASN A 69 -15.72 -9.57 1.48
CA ASN A 69 -15.18 -10.88 1.86
C ASN A 69 -14.20 -10.85 3.04
N TRP A 70 -14.28 -9.83 3.90
CA TRP A 70 -13.38 -9.64 5.06
C TRP A 70 -13.30 -10.85 6.00
N TRP A 71 -14.36 -11.66 6.07
CA TRP A 71 -14.42 -12.86 6.91
C TRP A 71 -13.41 -13.94 6.50
N HIS A 72 -13.02 -14.00 5.22
CA HIS A 72 -12.00 -14.95 4.77
C HIS A 72 -10.68 -14.81 5.52
N SER A 73 -10.28 -13.58 5.86
CA SER A 73 -9.06 -13.32 6.65
C SER A 73 -9.13 -13.96 8.04
N ILE A 74 -10.31 -13.97 8.67
CA ILE A 74 -10.52 -14.59 9.97
C ILE A 74 -10.41 -16.11 9.86
N ILE A 75 -10.99 -16.70 8.81
CA ILE A 75 -10.93 -18.15 8.57
C ILE A 75 -9.47 -18.59 8.41
N TRP A 76 -8.72 -17.94 7.52
CA TRP A 76 -7.31 -18.29 7.28
C TRP A 76 -6.44 -18.12 8.53
N THR A 77 -6.64 -17.03 9.28
CA THR A 77 -5.92 -16.79 10.54
C THR A 77 -6.24 -17.85 11.59
N SER A 78 -7.52 -18.19 11.74
CA SER A 78 -7.96 -19.22 12.69
C SER A 78 -7.38 -20.59 12.33
N MET A 79 -7.40 -20.96 11.04
CA MET A 79 -6.78 -22.20 10.57
C MET A 79 -5.28 -22.22 10.85
N TYR A 80 -4.56 -21.12 10.60
CA TYR A 80 -3.12 -21.03 10.92
C TYR A 80 -2.86 -21.28 12.41
N VAL A 81 -3.63 -20.66 13.30
CA VAL A 81 -3.51 -20.86 14.75
C VAL A 81 -3.79 -22.31 15.14
N LEU A 82 -4.82 -22.94 14.56
CA LEU A 82 -5.12 -24.35 14.78
C LEU A 82 -3.95 -25.26 14.34
N PHE A 83 -3.35 -24.98 13.19
CA PHE A 83 -2.17 -25.72 12.70
C PHE A 83 -0.97 -25.59 13.64
N ILE A 84 -0.75 -24.41 14.24
CA ILE A 84 0.33 -24.22 15.23
C ILE A 84 0.10 -25.12 16.46
N PHE A 85 -1.10 -25.13 17.04
CA PHE A 85 -1.39 -25.98 18.20
C PHE A 85 -1.35 -27.48 17.87
N ALA A 86 -1.89 -27.87 16.70
CA ALA A 86 -1.81 -29.25 16.23
C ALA A 86 -0.36 -29.69 16.01
N GLY A 87 0.46 -28.84 15.38
CA GLY A 87 1.88 -29.07 15.17
C GLY A 87 2.65 -29.20 16.49
N GLN A 88 2.37 -28.34 17.46
CA GLN A 88 2.96 -28.43 18.81
C GLN A 88 2.62 -29.76 19.48
N ARG A 89 1.35 -30.19 19.47
CA ARG A 89 0.92 -31.46 20.08
C ARG A 89 1.55 -32.67 19.38
N TYR A 90 1.69 -32.62 18.05
CA TYR A 90 2.34 -33.65 17.25
C TYR A 90 3.84 -33.75 17.54
N MET A 91 4.51 -32.62 17.72
CA MET A 91 5.95 -32.54 17.98
C MET A 91 6.36 -32.94 19.40
N GLN A 92 5.44 -33.03 20.36
CA GLN A 92 5.74 -33.43 21.75
C GLN A 92 6.41 -34.81 21.87
N ASN A 93 6.14 -35.72 20.93
CA ASN A 93 6.66 -37.09 20.95
C ASN A 93 7.85 -37.30 19.97
N ARG A 94 8.40 -36.25 19.37
CA ARG A 94 9.42 -36.32 18.30
C ARG A 94 10.62 -35.43 18.63
N HIS A 95 11.78 -35.77 18.07
CA HIS A 95 12.99 -34.95 18.22
C HIS A 95 12.84 -33.61 17.46
N ARG A 96 13.48 -32.56 17.98
CA ARG A 96 13.47 -31.23 17.35
C ARG A 96 14.04 -31.27 15.94
N PHE A 97 13.30 -30.74 14.97
CA PHE A 97 13.80 -30.58 13.62
C PHE A 97 14.81 -29.41 13.55
N GLU A 98 15.95 -29.64 12.92
CA GLU A 98 16.95 -28.61 12.62
C GLU A 98 16.51 -27.82 11.36
N LEU A 99 15.50 -26.94 11.48
CA LEU A 99 15.02 -26.11 10.35
C LEU A 99 15.88 -24.88 10.07
N ARG A 100 17.07 -24.77 10.67
CA ARG A 100 17.89 -23.55 10.64
C ARG A 100 18.19 -23.07 9.21
N SER A 101 18.49 -24.00 8.30
CA SER A 101 18.71 -23.67 6.88
C SER A 101 17.46 -23.09 6.21
N TYR A 102 16.29 -23.73 6.41
CA TYR A 102 15.02 -23.26 5.87
C TYR A 102 14.62 -21.89 6.44
N LEU A 103 14.83 -21.67 7.74
CA LEU A 103 14.58 -20.36 8.37
C LEU A 103 15.49 -19.28 7.79
N VAL A 104 16.76 -19.58 7.51
CA VAL A 104 17.68 -18.61 6.88
C VAL A 104 17.20 -18.25 5.47
N VAL A 105 16.86 -19.24 4.64
CA VAL A 105 16.33 -19.00 3.29
C VAL A 105 15.04 -18.16 3.34
N TRP A 106 14.13 -18.49 4.25
CA TRP A 106 12.88 -17.74 4.43
C TRP A 106 13.12 -16.28 4.82
N ASN A 107 14.03 -16.03 5.77
CA ASN A 107 14.37 -14.67 6.18
C ASN A 107 15.01 -13.87 5.04
N ILE A 108 15.86 -14.49 4.21
CA ILE A 108 16.44 -13.83 3.03
C ILE A 108 15.35 -13.49 2.01
N LEU A 109 14.43 -14.40 1.72
CA LEU A 109 13.30 -14.14 0.82
C LEU A 109 12.43 -12.98 1.32
N LEU A 110 12.08 -12.97 2.62
CA LEU A 110 11.34 -11.87 3.23
C LEU A 110 12.10 -10.55 3.18
N ALA A 111 13.42 -10.58 3.40
CA ALA A 111 14.26 -9.38 3.32
C ALA A 111 14.29 -8.80 1.91
N VAL A 112 14.49 -9.63 0.89
CA VAL A 112 14.46 -9.22 -0.52
C VAL A 112 13.10 -8.63 -0.89
N PHE A 113 12.00 -9.31 -0.52
CA PHE A 113 10.65 -8.82 -0.78
C PHE A 113 10.41 -7.46 -0.10
N SER A 114 10.81 -7.31 1.16
CA SER A 114 10.71 -6.06 1.91
C SER A 114 11.51 -4.93 1.27
N THR A 115 12.76 -5.18 0.86
CA THR A 115 13.59 -4.17 0.18
C THR A 115 12.99 -3.77 -1.17
N MET A 116 12.48 -4.71 -1.95
CA MET A 116 11.81 -4.40 -3.22
C MET A 116 10.58 -3.50 -3.02
N GLY A 117 9.74 -3.81 -2.02
CA GLY A 117 8.59 -2.98 -1.66
C GLY A 117 8.98 -1.59 -1.17
N ALA A 118 10.04 -1.50 -0.35
CA ALA A 118 10.55 -0.22 0.15
C ALA A 118 11.11 0.65 -0.99
N LEU A 119 11.93 0.10 -1.89
CA LEU A 119 12.49 0.86 -3.02
C LEU A 119 11.41 1.47 -3.94
N ARG A 120 10.22 0.85 -4.00
CA ARG A 120 9.06 1.36 -4.74
C ARG A 120 8.26 2.41 -3.98
N THR A 121 7.91 2.12 -2.73
CA THR A 121 6.97 2.93 -1.94
C THR A 121 7.64 4.12 -1.24
N VAL A 122 8.93 4.01 -0.90
CA VAL A 122 9.70 5.07 -0.23
C VAL A 122 9.81 6.37 -1.03
N PRO A 123 10.15 6.38 -2.34
CA PRO A 123 10.23 7.63 -3.09
C PRO A 123 8.90 8.38 -3.13
N GLU A 124 7.80 7.65 -3.29
CA GLU A 124 6.44 8.21 -3.23
C GLU A 124 6.14 8.81 -1.86
N MET A 125 6.37 8.02 -0.81
CA MET A 125 6.09 8.45 0.56
C MET A 125 6.98 9.62 0.99
N PHE A 126 8.23 9.66 0.53
CA PHE A 126 9.15 10.78 0.81
C PHE A 126 8.72 12.06 0.10
N HIS A 127 8.29 11.96 -1.17
CA HIS A 127 7.74 13.09 -1.91
C HIS A 127 6.48 13.64 -1.21
N ILE A 128 5.55 12.76 -0.83
CA ILE A 128 4.33 13.16 -0.12
C ILE A 128 4.66 13.82 1.22
N LEU A 129 5.60 13.26 1.98
CA LEU A 129 5.96 13.78 3.30
C LEU A 129 6.69 15.13 3.21
N LYS A 130 7.58 15.30 2.23
CA LYS A 130 8.34 16.53 2.04
C LYS A 130 7.46 17.68 1.55
N ASP A 131 6.58 17.42 0.59
CA ASP A 131 5.85 18.47 -0.10
C ASP A 131 4.48 18.76 0.55
N TYR A 132 3.86 17.78 1.22
CA TYR A 132 2.52 17.93 1.82
C TYR A 132 2.49 17.78 3.36
N GLY A 133 3.56 17.28 3.97
CA GLY A 133 3.67 17.11 5.43
C GLY A 133 2.86 15.93 6.01
N PHE A 134 3.13 15.60 7.27
CA PHE A 134 2.59 14.40 7.95
C PHE A 134 1.07 14.45 8.18
N SER A 135 0.50 15.64 8.37
CA SER A 135 -0.95 15.81 8.57
C SER A 135 -1.76 15.50 7.31
N PHE A 136 -1.19 15.71 6.13
CA PHE A 136 -1.85 15.38 4.86
C PHE A 136 -1.82 13.87 4.62
N SER A 137 -0.68 13.20 4.78
CA SER A 137 -0.56 11.77 4.54
C SER A 137 -1.44 10.90 5.46
N THR A 138 -1.64 11.32 6.72
CA THR A 138 -2.38 10.52 7.71
C THR A 138 -3.89 10.79 7.73
N CYS A 139 -4.32 12.06 7.61
CA CYS A 139 -5.72 12.44 7.78
C CYS A 139 -6.54 12.36 6.49
N ILE A 140 -5.89 12.35 5.32
CA ILE A 140 -6.53 12.48 4.01
C ILE A 140 -6.45 11.19 3.20
N SER A 141 -5.36 10.44 3.30
CA SER A 141 -5.10 9.23 2.50
C SER A 141 -5.97 8.02 2.83
N GLY A 142 -6.98 8.16 3.71
CA GLY A 142 -7.83 7.06 4.19
C GLY A 142 -9.33 7.26 3.97
N LYS A 143 -9.77 8.30 3.24
CA LYS A 143 -11.17 8.39 2.82
C LYS A 143 -11.34 7.72 1.45
N PRO A 144 -12.33 6.82 1.29
CA PRO A 144 -12.67 6.26 -0.01
C PRO A 144 -13.12 7.35 -0.97
#